data_AF-A0A520KKS5-F1
#
_entry.id   AF-A0A520KKS5-F1
#
_cell.length_a   1.000
_cell.length_b   1.000
_cell.length_c   1.000
_cell.angle_alpha   90.00
_cell.angle_beta   90.00
_cell.angle_gamma   90.00
#
_symmetry.space_group_name_H-M   'P 1'
#
loop_
_entity.id
_entity.type
_entity.pdbx_description
1 polymer ?
#
loop_
_entity_poly.entity_id
_entity_poly.type
_entity_poly.pdbx_seq_one_letter_code
_entity_poly.pdbx_strand_id
1 'polypeptide(L)'
;MKDNLAEKTVENLNINREKVEEGIEKQILVPEKEHIRFNKTWAGIDRGTSIFSDGTVVHGFPKIRRAMLLRPAIQKHFPREVVIEEKMNGYNVRATKVNNQILGLTRSGLICPYTTAKIKEKIGPGIFDENPGSQEAG
;
A
#
# COMPACT_ATOMS: atom_id res chain seq x y z
N MET A 1 21.98 -2.54 -3.45
CA MET A 1 20.51 -2.60 -3.61
C MET A 1 19.79 -2.37 -2.28
N LYS A 2 20.12 -3.12 -1.22
CA LYS A 2 19.56 -2.89 0.13
C LYS A 2 19.83 -1.48 0.68
N ASP A 3 21.05 -0.97 0.51
CA ASP A 3 21.42 0.36 1.02
C ASP A 3 20.63 1.48 0.33
N ASN A 4 20.49 1.42 -1.00
CA ASN A 4 19.67 2.37 -1.76
C ASN A 4 18.19 2.34 -1.31
N LEU A 5 17.61 1.15 -1.10
CA LEU A 5 16.23 1.05 -0.61
C LEU A 5 16.07 1.62 0.81
N ALA A 6 17.06 1.44 1.69
CA ALA A 6 17.07 2.03 3.01
C ALA A 6 17.18 3.57 2.94
N GLU A 7 18.07 4.10 2.10
CA GLU A 7 18.18 5.54 1.82
C GLU A 7 16.86 6.11 1.32
N LYS A 8 16.23 5.47 0.33
CA LYS A 8 14.92 5.89 -0.19
C LYS A 8 13.84 5.85 0.87
N THR A 9 13.90 4.92 1.81
CA THR A 9 12.97 4.84 2.95
C THR A 9 13.14 6.05 3.87
N VAL A 10 14.39 6.47 4.16
CA VAL A 10 14.68 7.65 4.98
C VAL A 10 14.28 8.95 4.27
N GLU A 11 14.51 9.04 2.96
CA GLU A 11 14.18 10.23 2.17
C GLU A 11 12.66 10.45 2.06
N ASN A 12 11.90 9.37 1.85
CA ASN A 12 10.48 9.47 1.52
C ASN A 12 9.56 9.25 2.71
N LEU A 13 10.07 8.73 3.82
CA LEU A 13 9.33 8.60 5.07
C LEU A 13 10.07 9.38 6.15
N ASN A 14 9.33 10.07 7.01
CA ASN A 14 9.88 10.86 8.12
C ASN A 14 10.41 9.95 9.25
N ILE A 15 11.29 9.00 8.92
CA ILE A 15 11.91 8.00 9.78
C ILE A 15 13.42 8.13 9.60
N ASN A 16 14.15 8.28 10.71
CA ASN A 16 15.61 8.39 10.67
C ASN A 16 16.28 7.05 10.29
N ARG A 17 17.54 7.11 9.86
CA ARG A 17 18.31 5.94 9.41
C ARG A 17 18.42 4.85 10.47
N GLU A 18 18.71 5.23 11.71
CA GLU A 18 18.84 4.28 12.83
C GLU A 18 17.56 3.45 13.02
N LYS A 19 16.39 4.09 12.93
CA LYS A 19 15.10 3.39 12.99
C LYS A 19 14.88 2.48 11.78
N VAL A 20 15.28 2.89 10.58
CA VAL A 20 15.16 2.02 9.39
C VAL A 20 16.01 0.75 9.58
N GLU A 21 17.23 0.88 10.06
CA GLU A 21 18.13 -0.25 10.35
C GLU A 21 17.56 -1.17 11.44
N GLU A 22 17.08 -0.59 12.55
CA GLU A 22 16.37 -1.32 13.62
C GLU A 22 15.13 -2.05 13.08
N GLY A 23 14.38 -1.39 12.20
CA GLY A 23 13.19 -1.94 11.57
C GLY A 23 13.49 -3.14 10.69
N ILE A 24 14.62 -3.12 9.97
CA ILE A 24 15.08 -4.25 9.14
C ILE A 24 15.52 -5.41 10.03
N GLU A 25 16.32 -5.15 11.07
CA GLU A 25 16.76 -6.17 12.02
C GLU A 25 15.58 -6.87 12.69
N LYS A 26 14.59 -6.09 13.14
CA LYS A 26 13.37 -6.59 13.81
C LYS A 26 12.29 -7.10 12.86
N GLN A 27 12.58 -7.25 11.56
CA GLN A 27 11.64 -7.73 10.53
C GLN A 27 10.32 -6.92 10.47
N ILE A 28 10.39 -5.64 10.84
CA ILE A 28 9.32 -4.65 10.69
C ILE A 28 9.32 -4.15 9.25
N LEU A 29 10.51 -3.83 8.75
CA LEU A 29 10.80 -3.52 7.37
C LEU A 29 11.42 -4.76 6.75
N VAL A 30 10.84 -5.24 5.66
CA VAL A 30 11.32 -6.42 4.96
C VAL A 30 11.79 -5.97 3.58
N PRO A 31 13.11 -6.01 3.33
CA PRO A 31 13.65 -5.81 1.99
C PRO A 31 13.26 -6.98 1.09
N GLU A 32 12.52 -6.66 0.03
CA GLU A 32 12.23 -7.56 -1.09
C GLU A 32 13.21 -7.26 -2.23
N LYS A 33 13.05 -7.96 -3.36
CA LYS A 33 13.90 -7.76 -4.54
C LYS A 33 13.81 -6.33 -5.11
N GLU A 34 12.61 -5.76 -5.20
CA GLU A 34 12.35 -4.49 -5.90
C GLU A 34 12.03 -3.32 -4.94
N HIS A 35 11.72 -3.61 -3.67
CA HIS A 35 11.21 -2.62 -2.71
C HIS A 35 11.42 -3.06 -1.26
N ILE A 36 11.29 -2.14 -0.31
CA ILE A 36 11.12 -2.46 1.12
C ILE A 36 9.64 -2.37 1.45
N ARG A 37 9.13 -3.29 2.29
CA ARG A 37 7.74 -3.25 2.78
C ARG A 37 7.62 -3.28 4.29
N PHE A 38 6.58 -2.64 4.81
CA PHE A 38 6.18 -2.71 6.21
C PHE A 38 5.41 -4.00 6.48
N ASN A 39 6.02 -4.94 7.22
CA ASN A 39 5.40 -6.22 7.57
C ASN A 39 4.31 -6.08 8.65
N LYS A 40 4.39 -5.00 9.46
CA LYS A 40 3.40 -4.61 10.47
C LYS A 40 3.26 -3.08 10.51
N THR A 41 2.15 -2.58 11.04
CA THR A 41 1.96 -1.14 11.27
C THR A 41 2.99 -0.66 12.29
N TRP A 42 3.76 0.37 11.94
CA TRP A 42 4.84 0.88 12.78
C TRP A 42 5.09 2.36 12.50
N ALA A 43 5.40 3.12 13.55
CA ALA A 43 5.65 4.57 13.45
C ALA A 43 4.53 5.36 12.72
N GLY A 44 3.27 4.95 12.87
CA GLY A 44 2.13 5.58 12.18
C GLY A 44 1.96 5.16 10.71
N ILE A 45 2.82 4.28 10.20
CA ILE A 45 2.77 3.80 8.82
C ILE A 45 2.07 2.45 8.78
N ASP A 46 1.09 2.32 7.89
CA ASP A 46 0.28 1.12 7.77
C ASP A 46 1.07 -0.08 7.22
N ARG A 47 0.70 -1.27 7.72
CA ARG A 47 1.18 -2.54 7.17
C ARG A 47 0.95 -2.60 5.66
N GLY A 48 1.94 -3.11 4.96
CA GLY A 48 1.94 -3.27 3.52
C GLY A 48 2.33 -2.01 2.76
N THR A 49 2.67 -0.91 3.46
CA THR A 49 3.35 0.23 2.84
C THR A 49 4.65 -0.24 2.20
N SER A 50 4.90 0.14 0.96
CA SER A 50 6.06 -0.30 0.17
C SER A 50 6.80 0.90 -0.41
N ILE A 51 8.13 0.86 -0.41
CA ILE A 51 9.02 1.92 -0.90
C ILE A 51 9.94 1.31 -1.95
N PHE A 52 9.85 1.86 -3.16
CA PHE A 52 10.62 1.41 -4.32
C PHE A 52 11.91 2.20 -4.48
N SER A 53 12.84 1.66 -5.28
CA SER A 53 14.16 2.28 -5.54
C SER A 53 14.09 3.64 -6.25
N ASP A 54 13.00 3.91 -6.97
CA ASP A 54 12.74 5.21 -7.61
C ASP A 54 12.15 6.25 -6.64
N GLY A 55 11.91 5.87 -5.39
CA GLY A 55 11.30 6.72 -4.36
C GLY A 55 9.78 6.62 -4.31
N THR A 56 9.13 5.84 -5.19
CA THR A 56 7.68 5.67 -5.14
C THR A 56 7.26 5.02 -3.83
N VAL A 57 6.34 5.67 -3.11
CA VAL A 57 5.75 5.14 -1.88
C VAL A 57 4.33 4.66 -2.16
N VAL A 58 4.08 3.38 -1.96
CA VAL A 58 2.74 2.77 -2.04
C VAL A 58 2.21 2.53 -0.64
N HIS A 59 1.25 3.33 -0.19
CA HIS A 59 0.73 3.24 1.18
C HIS A 59 -0.07 1.97 1.39
N GLY A 60 0.11 1.36 2.57
CA GLY A 60 -0.71 0.26 3.04
C GLY A 60 -2.17 0.67 3.09
N PHE A 61 -3.07 -0.15 2.58
CA PHE A 61 -4.50 0.15 2.73
C PHE A 61 -4.84 0.18 4.24
N PRO A 62 -5.62 1.14 4.75
CA PRO A 62 -5.90 1.21 6.18
C PRO A 62 -6.83 0.09 6.64
N LYS A 63 -6.87 -0.17 7.95
CA LYS A 63 -7.84 -1.12 8.51
C LYS A 63 -9.23 -0.48 8.54
N ILE A 64 -10.20 -1.11 7.86
CA ILE A 64 -11.61 -0.72 7.95
C ILE A 64 -12.19 -1.28 9.26
N ARG A 65 -12.78 -0.42 10.08
CA ARG A 65 -13.42 -0.81 11.35
C ARG A 65 -14.73 -1.55 11.09
N ARG A 66 -14.98 -2.62 11.85
CA ARG A 66 -16.24 -3.37 11.79
C ARG A 66 -17.25 -2.78 12.79
N ALA A 67 -18.44 -2.45 12.29
CA ALA A 67 -19.60 -2.16 13.13
C ALA A 67 -20.29 -3.47 13.54
N MET A 68 -20.50 -3.70 14.84
CA MET A 68 -21.24 -4.88 15.33
C MET A 68 -22.75 -4.65 15.34
N LEU A 69 -23.18 -3.39 15.44
CA LEU A 69 -24.57 -2.96 15.39
C LEU A 69 -24.68 -1.83 14.36
N LEU A 70 -25.61 -1.97 13.41
CA LEU A 70 -25.74 -1.05 12.29
C LEU A 70 -26.15 0.36 12.74
N ARG A 71 -27.32 0.50 13.35
CA ARG A 71 -27.92 1.80 13.71
C ARG A 71 -27.02 2.67 14.59
N PRO A 72 -26.51 2.22 15.75
CA PRO A 72 -25.67 3.07 16.60
C PRO A 72 -24.32 3.39 15.96
N ALA A 73 -23.76 2.49 15.13
CA ALA A 73 -22.50 2.76 14.44
C ALA A 73 -22.66 3.83 13.36
N ILE A 74 -23.74 3.77 12.57
CA ILE A 74 -24.03 4.79 11.54
C ILE A 74 -24.19 6.16 12.21
N GLN A 75 -25.09 6.27 13.20
CA GLN A 75 -25.38 7.54 13.87
C GLN A 75 -24.14 8.16 14.54
N LYS A 76 -23.26 7.31 15.11
CA LYS A 76 -22.05 7.77 15.80
C LYS A 76 -20.95 8.21 14.84
N HIS A 77 -20.74 7.50 13.73
CA HIS A 77 -19.58 7.68 12.85
C HIS A 77 -19.87 8.49 11.59
N PHE A 78 -21.14 8.60 11.18
CA PHE A 78 -21.57 9.29 9.97
C PHE A 78 -22.67 10.31 10.35
N PRO A 79 -22.30 11.51 10.82
CA PRO A 79 -23.25 12.52 11.30
C PRO A 79 -24.05 13.20 10.18
N ARG A 80 -23.74 12.90 8.92
CA ARG A 80 -24.37 13.45 7.71
C ARG A 80 -24.80 12.29 6.81
N GLU A 81 -24.42 12.35 5.54
CA GLU A 81 -24.71 11.31 4.55
C GLU A 81 -23.68 10.18 4.62
N VAL A 82 -24.08 9.00 4.16
CA VAL A 82 -23.24 7.80 4.07
C VAL A 82 -23.37 7.20 2.68
N VAL A 83 -22.23 6.90 2.05
CA VAL A 83 -22.17 6.11 0.81
C VAL A 83 -22.10 4.64 1.17
N ILE A 84 -22.91 3.82 0.49
CA ILE A 84 -22.97 2.38 0.71
C ILE A 84 -22.47 1.69 -0.54
N GLU A 85 -21.34 1.01 -0.43
CA GLU A 85 -20.75 0.20 -1.50
C GLU A 85 -20.88 -1.29 -1.15
N GLU A 86 -21.00 -2.13 -2.17
CA GLU A 86 -20.99 -3.59 -1.97
C GLU A 86 -19.62 -4.03 -1.46
N LYS A 87 -19.60 -4.77 -0.36
CA LYS A 87 -18.36 -5.40 0.12
C LYS A 87 -18.09 -6.68 -0.68
N MET A 88 -17.31 -6.55 -1.75
CA MET A 88 -16.85 -7.68 -2.54
C MET A 88 -16.08 -8.72 -1.69
N ASN A 89 -16.29 -10.00 -1.99
CA ASN A 89 -15.62 -11.11 -1.32
C ASN A 89 -14.38 -11.57 -2.10
N GLY A 90 -13.37 -10.70 -2.15
CA GLY A 90 -12.09 -10.93 -2.80
C GLY A 90 -10.89 -10.74 -1.87
N TYR A 91 -9.73 -10.48 -2.45
CA TYR A 91 -8.52 -10.07 -1.73
C TYR A 91 -8.16 -8.65 -2.13
N ASN A 92 -7.65 -7.86 -1.17
CA ASN A 92 -7.28 -6.48 -1.44
C ASN A 92 -6.06 -6.40 -2.34
N VAL A 93 -6.17 -5.56 -3.37
CA VAL A 93 -5.13 -5.27 -4.34
C VAL A 93 -4.88 -3.78 -4.36
N ARG A 94 -3.62 -3.40 -4.51
CA ARG A 94 -3.21 -2.03 -4.85
C ARG A 94 -2.50 -2.04 -6.19
N ALA A 95 -2.96 -1.24 -7.14
CA ALA A 95 -2.33 -1.07 -8.44
C ALA A 95 -1.60 0.28 -8.49
N THR A 96 -0.37 0.27 -8.99
CA THR A 96 0.42 1.49 -9.16
C THR A 96 1.36 1.36 -10.36
N LYS A 97 1.91 2.48 -10.81
CA LYS A 97 2.96 2.55 -11.83
C LYS A 97 4.29 2.95 -11.17
N VAL A 98 5.28 2.07 -11.25
CA VAL A 98 6.65 2.26 -10.70
C VAL A 98 7.64 2.05 -11.82
N ASN A 99 8.63 2.92 -12.00
CA ASN A 99 9.62 2.81 -13.09
C ASN A 99 8.99 2.51 -14.47
N ASN A 100 7.88 3.19 -14.79
CA ASN A 100 7.09 2.98 -16.01
C ASN A 100 6.45 1.58 -16.17
N GLN A 101 6.36 0.79 -15.09
CA GLN A 101 5.74 -0.53 -15.07
C GLN A 101 4.53 -0.56 -14.13
N ILE A 102 3.42 -1.12 -14.62
CA ILE A 102 2.24 -1.38 -13.79
C ILE A 102 2.51 -2.59 -12.90
N LEU A 103 2.29 -2.44 -11.60
CA LEU A 103 2.48 -3.46 -10.58
C LEU A 103 1.20 -3.61 -9.75
N GLY A 104 0.86 -4.87 -9.44
CA GLY A 104 -0.20 -5.22 -8.49
C GLY A 104 0.41 -5.69 -7.16
N LEU A 105 0.11 -4.97 -6.08
CA LEU A 105 0.53 -5.30 -4.73
C LEU A 105 -0.60 -5.95 -3.95
N THR A 106 -0.27 -6.98 -3.17
CA THR A 106 -1.19 -7.57 -2.19
C THR A 106 -1.38 -6.65 -0.98
N ARG A 107 -2.35 -6.97 -0.12
CA ARG A 107 -2.54 -6.32 1.19
C ARG A 107 -1.25 -6.19 2.02
N SER A 108 -0.35 -7.17 1.96
CA SER A 108 0.90 -7.18 2.74
C SER A 108 2.06 -6.43 2.08
N GLY A 109 1.85 -5.88 0.88
CA GLY A 109 2.88 -5.14 0.13
C GLY A 109 3.77 -6.02 -0.74
N LEU A 110 3.38 -7.26 -1.05
CA LEU A 110 4.12 -8.10 -2.00
C LEU A 110 3.64 -7.82 -3.43
N ILE A 111 4.58 -7.79 -4.39
CA ILE A 111 4.23 -7.76 -5.81
C ILE A 111 3.67 -9.13 -6.18
N CYS A 112 2.43 -9.17 -6.66
CA CYS A 112 1.78 -10.39 -7.10
C CYS A 112 1.85 -10.51 -8.64
N PRO A 113 2.57 -11.50 -9.20
CA PRO A 113 2.69 -11.66 -10.65
C PRO A 113 1.33 -11.86 -11.33
N TYR A 114 0.46 -12.70 -10.75
CA TYR A 114 -0.88 -12.97 -11.28
C TYR A 114 -1.74 -11.70 -11.32
N THR A 115 -1.81 -10.97 -10.21
CA THR A 115 -2.58 -9.73 -10.11
C THR A 115 -2.04 -8.66 -11.05
N THR A 116 -0.72 -8.54 -11.18
CA THR A 116 -0.07 -7.62 -12.12
C THR A 116 -0.47 -7.92 -13.55
N ALA A 117 -0.46 -9.19 -13.97
CA ALA A 117 -0.92 -9.59 -15.29
C ALA A 117 -2.40 -9.25 -15.50
N LYS A 118 -3.26 -9.49 -14.50
CA LYS A 118 -4.69 -9.20 -14.59
C LYS A 118 -5.03 -7.71 -14.64
N ILE A 119 -4.28 -6.87 -13.94
CA ILE A 119 -4.44 -5.40 -14.05
C ILE A 119 -4.11 -4.95 -15.47
N LYS A 120 -2.99 -5.43 -16.03
CA LYS A 120 -2.59 -5.09 -17.41
C LYS A 120 -3.64 -5.54 -18.44
N GLU A 121 -4.23 -6.71 -18.23
CA GLU A 121 -5.28 -7.26 -19.11
C GLU A 121 -6.61 -6.49 -19.01
N LYS A 122 -7.04 -6.11 -17.80
CA LYS A 122 -8.41 -5.59 -17.57
C LYS A 122 -8.52 -4.07 -17.48
N ILE A 123 -7.50 -3.39 -16.96
CA ILE A 123 -7.50 -1.95 -16.73
C ILE A 123 -6.67 -1.23 -17.81
N GLY A 124 -5.57 -1.84 -18.24
CA GLY A 124 -4.64 -1.23 -19.19
C GLY A 124 -3.83 -0.08 -18.57
N PRO A 125 -2.93 0.57 -19.35
CA PRO A 125 -2.06 1.63 -18.84
C PRO A 125 -2.71 3.01 -18.72
N GLY A 126 -3.78 3.28 -19.49
CA GLY A 126 -4.33 4.62 -19.68
C GLY A 126 -4.66 5.36 -18.37
N ILE A 127 -5.24 4.67 -17.39
CA ILE A 127 -5.63 5.29 -16.12
C ILE A 127 -4.44 5.80 -15.30
N PHE A 128 -3.30 5.11 -15.39
CA PHE A 128 -2.07 5.48 -14.69
C PHE A 128 -1.25 6.53 -15.45
N ASP A 129 -1.45 6.63 -16.78
CA ASP A 129 -0.85 7.66 -17.62
C ASP A 129 -1.58 9.00 -17.45
N GLU A 130 -2.91 8.97 -17.34
CA GLU A 130 -3.76 10.14 -17.11
C GLU A 130 -3.66 10.67 -15.67
N ASN A 131 -3.38 9.79 -14.70
CA ASN A 131 -3.25 10.15 -13.28
C ASN A 131 -1.90 9.69 -12.68
N PRO A 132 -0.78 10.35 -13.00
CA PRO A 132 0.53 10.01 -12.45
C PRO A 132 0.55 10.12 -10.92
N GLY A 133 1.06 9.08 -10.25
CA GLY A 133 1.14 9.03 -8.78
C GLY A 133 -0.14 8.57 -8.08
N SER A 134 -1.23 8.31 -8.82
CA SER A 134 -2.42 7.68 -8.26
C SER A 134 -2.16 6.22 -7.89
N GLN A 135 -2.87 5.75 -6.86
CA GLN A 135 -2.89 4.35 -6.45
C GLN A 135 -4.34 3.92 -6.43
N GLU A 136 -4.65 2.86 -7.16
CA GLU A 136 -5.99 2.27 -7.11
C GLU A 136 -5.99 1.14 -6.10
N ALA A 137 -6.96 1.14 -5.18
CA ALA A 137 -7.15 0.09 -4.20
C ALA A 137 -8.54 -0.51 -4.34
N GLY A 138 -8.59 -1.84 -4.53
CA GLY A 138 -9.81 -2.63 -4.62
C GLY A 138 -9.81 -3.83 -3.67
#